data_AF-A0A7Y3DA05-F1
#
_entry.id   AF-A0A7Y3DA05-F1
#
_cell.length_a   1.000
_cell.length_b   1.000
_cell.length_c   1.000
_cell.angle_alpha   90.00
_cell.angle_beta   90.00
_cell.angle_gamma   90.00
#
_symmetry.space_group_name_H-M   'P 1'
#
loop_
_entity.id
_entity.type
_entity.pdbx_description
1 polymer ?
#
loop_
_entity_poly.entity_id
_entity_poly.type
_entity_poly.pdbx_seq_one_letter_code
_entity_poly.pdbx_strand_id
1 'polypeptide(L)'
;MALPTADRPAETGPAASTLGPRVCAGLLVAALAALLASAARAEPMDLADPDARWVSVRFEVSPPDRPGQTDAVYSAPIAAWLEPDPRAKVSRLTIPGHAIEAELLAAHDPVPGSFSDFVWSFDTVTGHVLSAELEGRVVRTLDWGLVRTPLQARIRFQMNTLRAAGFRSERRLMGQRVNRYCEPGPPAGCIAVAPSRYDGRTGYVNAVGRVDVETRLLRIQTFSTLGEARFSERTTSDGSLERRTAFRVEP
;
A
#
# COMPACT_ATOMS: atom_id res chain seq x y z
N MET A 1 66.22 -16.95 56.26
CA MET A 1 64.92 -16.88 56.96
C MET A 1 63.86 -17.17 55.90
N ALA A 2 63.64 -18.45 55.63
CA ALA A 2 62.54 -19.28 56.15
C ALA A 2 61.29 -19.20 55.24
N LEU A 3 61.16 -20.23 54.38
CA LEU A 3 59.95 -20.61 53.64
C LEU A 3 58.86 -21.07 54.62
N PRO A 4 57.58 -20.88 54.27
CA PRO A 4 56.69 -22.05 54.08
C PRO A 4 55.74 -21.88 52.86
N THR A 5 55.68 -22.86 51.94
CA THR A 5 54.73 -24.00 51.82
C THR A 5 53.24 -23.69 51.63
N ALA A 6 52.78 -24.05 50.42
CA ALA A 6 51.55 -24.75 50.05
C ALA A 6 50.18 -24.16 50.44
N ASP A 7 49.32 -23.91 49.43
CA ASP A 7 48.18 -24.81 49.19
C ASP A 7 47.57 -24.60 47.80
N ARG A 8 47.37 -25.71 47.07
CA ARG A 8 46.63 -25.76 45.79
C ARG A 8 45.21 -26.25 46.09
N PRO A 9 44.16 -25.48 45.79
CA PRO A 9 42.83 -26.06 45.69
C PRO A 9 42.61 -26.72 44.33
N ALA A 10 41.89 -27.83 44.41
CA ALA A 10 41.66 -28.82 43.38
C ALA A 10 40.87 -28.31 42.16
N GLU A 11 41.17 -28.93 41.01
CA GLU A 11 40.35 -28.94 39.81
C GLU A 11 38.93 -29.45 40.12
N THR A 12 37.94 -28.56 40.06
CA THR A 12 36.54 -28.95 39.89
C THR A 12 36.27 -29.14 38.39
N GLY A 13 36.04 -30.40 38.00
CA GLY A 13 35.69 -30.79 36.64
C GLY A 13 34.40 -30.15 36.11
N PRO A 14 34.17 -30.19 34.79
CA PRO A 14 32.98 -29.66 34.17
C PRO A 14 31.75 -30.48 34.59
N ALA A 15 30.84 -29.86 35.33
CA ALA A 15 29.50 -30.38 35.54
C ALA A 15 28.80 -30.41 34.17
N ALA A 16 28.62 -31.62 33.64
CA ALA A 16 27.75 -31.87 32.50
C ALA A 16 26.33 -31.46 32.89
N SER A 17 25.93 -30.27 32.48
CA SER A 17 24.56 -29.80 32.58
C SER A 17 23.68 -30.69 31.70
N THR A 18 23.08 -31.71 32.30
CA THR A 18 21.97 -32.45 31.75
C THR A 18 20.82 -31.46 31.49
N LEU A 19 20.72 -30.97 30.25
CA LEU A 19 19.53 -30.28 29.77
C LEU A 19 18.34 -31.22 29.98
N GLY A 20 17.50 -30.90 30.96
CA GLY A 20 16.29 -31.66 31.22
C GLY A 20 15.39 -31.66 29.97
N PRO A 21 14.66 -32.76 29.69
CA PRO A 21 13.84 -32.95 28.48
C PRO A 21 12.75 -31.88 28.25
N ARG A 22 12.50 -31.01 29.23
CA ARG A 22 11.56 -29.88 29.13
C ARG A 22 12.11 -28.68 28.35
N VAL A 23 13.44 -28.49 28.29
CA VAL A 23 14.05 -27.37 27.56
C VAL A 23 14.13 -27.68 26.06
N CYS A 24 14.37 -28.93 25.68
CA CYS A 24 14.36 -29.36 24.28
C CYS A 24 12.97 -29.30 23.63
N ALA A 25 11.90 -29.57 24.40
CA ALA A 25 10.53 -29.50 23.88
C ALA A 25 10.09 -28.05 23.54
N GLY A 26 10.46 -27.07 24.37
CA GLY A 26 10.10 -25.66 24.14
C GLY A 26 10.78 -25.03 22.91
N LEU A 27 12.05 -25.37 22.68
CA LEU A 27 12.79 -24.92 21.50
C LEU A 27 12.24 -25.53 20.19
N LEU A 28 11.79 -26.79 20.23
CA LEU A 28 11.21 -27.44 19.06
C LEU A 28 9.85 -26.82 18.68
N VAL A 29 9.02 -26.47 19.66
CA VAL A 29 7.72 -25.81 19.43
C VAL A 29 7.89 -24.38 18.92
N ALA A 30 8.86 -23.61 19.45
CA ALA A 30 9.14 -22.26 18.96
C ALA A 30 9.73 -22.26 17.55
N ALA A 31 10.61 -23.21 17.22
CA ALA A 31 11.14 -23.39 15.87
C ALA A 31 10.05 -23.83 14.87
N LEU A 32 9.16 -24.74 15.28
CA LEU A 32 8.03 -25.16 14.46
C LEU A 32 7.02 -24.01 14.25
N ALA A 33 6.75 -23.20 15.28
CA ALA A 33 5.89 -22.03 15.19
C ALA A 33 6.49 -20.93 14.29
N ALA A 34 7.82 -20.72 14.32
CA ALA A 34 8.51 -19.79 13.43
C ALA A 34 8.54 -20.29 11.97
N LEU A 35 8.69 -21.60 11.76
CA LEU A 35 8.60 -22.22 10.43
C LEU A 35 7.17 -22.18 9.87
N LEU A 36 6.14 -22.35 10.71
CA LEU A 36 4.73 -22.23 10.32
C LEU A 36 4.30 -20.77 10.09
N ALA A 37 4.85 -19.80 10.83
CA ALA A 37 4.58 -18.38 10.61
C ALA A 37 5.14 -17.85 9.27
N SER A 38 6.07 -18.57 8.66
CA SER A 38 6.65 -18.22 7.35
C SER A 38 5.73 -18.56 6.17
N ALA A 39 4.70 -19.41 6.38
CA ALA A 39 3.87 -19.97 5.31
C ALA A 39 2.59 -19.18 4.99
N ALA A 40 2.32 -18.07 5.68
CA ALA A 40 1.14 -17.24 5.44
C ALA A 40 1.46 -15.91 4.73
N ARG A 41 2.62 -15.80 4.07
CA ARG A 41 2.88 -14.68 3.17
C ARG A 41 2.14 -14.96 1.86
N ALA A 42 1.12 -14.15 1.57
CA ALA A 42 0.44 -14.20 0.28
C ALA A 42 1.46 -14.02 -0.85
N GLU A 43 1.41 -14.90 -1.83
CA GLU A 43 2.30 -14.85 -2.98
C GLU A 43 2.04 -13.57 -3.80
N PRO A 44 3.07 -12.94 -4.38
CA PRO A 44 2.86 -11.82 -5.30
C PRO A 44 1.89 -12.19 -6.44
N MET A 45 1.09 -11.23 -6.87
CA MET A 45 0.21 -11.42 -8.02
C MET A 45 1.01 -11.79 -9.29
N ASP A 46 0.57 -12.81 -10.04
CA ASP A 46 1.19 -13.15 -11.32
C ASP A 46 0.54 -12.39 -12.49
N LEU A 47 1.26 -11.44 -13.09
CA LEU A 47 0.78 -10.71 -14.27
C LEU A 47 0.73 -11.57 -15.55
N ALA A 48 1.44 -12.70 -15.60
CA ALA A 48 1.50 -13.58 -16.75
C ALA A 48 0.42 -14.67 -16.75
N ASP A 49 -0.24 -14.90 -15.61
CA ASP A 49 -1.36 -15.83 -15.50
C ASP A 49 -2.52 -15.35 -16.41
N PRO A 50 -2.97 -16.18 -17.36
CA PRO A 50 -4.01 -15.81 -18.31
C PRO A 50 -5.43 -15.79 -17.72
N ASP A 51 -5.63 -16.32 -16.53
CA ASP A 51 -6.95 -16.48 -15.95
C ASP A 51 -7.37 -15.27 -15.11
N ALA A 52 -8.60 -14.82 -15.33
CA ALA A 52 -9.21 -13.75 -14.55
C ALA A 52 -9.54 -14.26 -13.14
N ARG A 53 -9.15 -13.49 -12.11
CA ARG A 53 -9.23 -13.94 -10.72
C ARG A 53 -9.27 -12.79 -9.71
N TRP A 54 -9.63 -13.14 -8.48
CA TRP A 54 -9.53 -12.23 -7.34
C TRP A 54 -8.11 -12.17 -6.79
N VAL A 55 -7.63 -10.95 -6.59
CA VAL A 55 -6.36 -10.66 -5.93
C VAL A 55 -6.61 -9.75 -4.72
N SER A 56 -5.59 -9.58 -3.89
CA SER A 56 -5.58 -8.68 -2.74
C SER A 56 -4.66 -7.49 -3.01
N VAL A 57 -5.14 -6.29 -2.67
CA VAL A 57 -4.38 -5.04 -2.80
C VAL A 57 -4.24 -4.39 -1.43
N ARG A 58 -3.05 -3.94 -1.09
CA ARG A 58 -2.80 -3.10 0.08
C ARG A 58 -2.15 -1.81 -0.36
N PHE A 59 -2.70 -0.68 0.05
CA PHE A 59 -2.16 0.63 -0.26
C PHE A 59 -1.26 1.12 0.85
N GLU A 60 -0.21 1.84 0.49
CA GLU A 60 0.57 2.57 1.48
C GLU A 60 -0.30 3.70 2.08
N VAL A 61 -0.24 3.86 3.40
CA VAL A 61 -1.01 4.84 4.20
C VAL A 61 -0.12 5.64 5.16
N SER A 62 1.11 5.91 4.74
CA SER A 62 2.11 6.66 5.48
C SER A 62 1.60 8.05 5.86
N PRO A 63 2.07 8.57 7.01
CA PRO A 63 1.66 9.88 7.49
C PRO A 63 1.90 10.99 6.45
N PRO A 64 0.95 11.94 6.30
CA PRO A 64 1.02 12.99 5.28
C PRO A 64 2.18 13.98 5.48
N ASP A 65 2.82 14.00 6.66
CA ASP A 65 4.00 14.79 6.95
C ASP A 65 5.30 14.20 6.37
N ARG A 66 5.27 12.96 5.85
CA ARG A 66 6.43 12.27 5.28
C ARG A 66 6.12 11.57 3.95
N PRO A 67 5.67 12.30 2.91
CA PRO A 67 5.29 11.70 1.62
C PRO A 67 6.44 11.02 0.85
N GLY A 68 7.68 11.11 1.33
CA GLY A 68 8.83 10.39 0.78
C GLY A 68 9.23 9.14 1.56
N GLN A 69 8.56 8.81 2.67
CA GLN A 69 8.77 7.55 3.40
C GLN A 69 7.80 6.49 2.86
N THR A 70 8.20 5.91 1.73
CA THR A 70 7.49 4.80 1.06
C THR A 70 7.74 3.47 1.78
N ASP A 71 6.90 2.47 1.53
CA ASP A 71 7.03 1.08 1.99
C ASP A 71 7.09 0.91 3.53
N ALA A 72 6.27 1.70 4.25
CA ALA A 72 6.27 1.70 5.72
C ALA A 72 5.00 1.08 6.32
N VAL A 73 3.84 1.66 6.05
CA VAL A 73 2.55 1.25 6.64
C VAL A 73 1.54 1.01 5.54
N TYR A 74 0.90 -0.15 5.56
CA TYR A 74 -0.08 -0.54 4.55
C TYR A 74 -1.48 -0.67 5.14
N SER A 75 -2.49 -0.41 4.31
CA SER A 75 -3.91 -0.63 4.61
C SER A 75 -4.22 -2.10 4.90
N ALA A 76 -5.44 -2.35 5.37
CA ALA A 76 -6.05 -3.67 5.29
C ALA A 76 -6.10 -4.15 3.82
N PRO A 77 -6.09 -5.48 3.56
CA PRO A 77 -6.23 -6.02 2.23
C PRO A 77 -7.61 -5.71 1.64
N ILE A 78 -7.63 -5.18 0.42
CA ILE A 78 -8.83 -4.88 -0.36
C ILE A 78 -8.93 -5.88 -1.51
N ALA A 79 -10.11 -6.45 -1.72
CA ALA A 79 -10.35 -7.35 -2.85
C ALA A 79 -10.32 -6.59 -4.18
N ALA A 80 -9.66 -7.14 -5.18
CA ALA A 80 -9.66 -6.61 -6.54
C ALA A 80 -9.82 -7.73 -7.57
N TRP A 81 -10.48 -7.43 -8.67
CA TRP A 81 -10.62 -8.34 -9.79
C TRP A 81 -9.53 -8.06 -10.82
N LEU A 82 -8.71 -9.04 -11.13
CA LEU A 82 -7.70 -8.99 -12.18
C LEU A 82 -8.24 -9.68 -13.44
N GLU A 83 -8.24 -8.96 -14.55
CA GLU A 83 -8.66 -9.42 -15.87
C GLU A 83 -7.51 -9.26 -16.88
N PRO A 84 -6.86 -10.36 -17.29
CA PRO A 84 -5.81 -10.33 -18.31
C PRO A 84 -6.36 -10.12 -19.73
N ASP A 85 -5.69 -9.27 -20.52
CA ASP A 85 -5.81 -9.18 -21.98
C ASP A 85 -4.48 -9.60 -22.63
N PRO A 86 -4.30 -10.90 -22.93
CA PRO A 86 -3.05 -11.41 -23.49
C PRO A 86 -2.78 -10.89 -24.91
N ARG A 87 -3.79 -10.41 -25.63
CA ARG A 87 -3.62 -9.86 -26.99
C ARG A 87 -3.04 -8.45 -26.92
N ALA A 88 -3.55 -7.63 -26.01
CA ALA A 88 -3.03 -6.29 -25.76
C ALA A 88 -1.73 -6.29 -24.93
N LYS A 89 -1.40 -7.42 -24.29
CA LYS A 89 -0.32 -7.53 -23.28
C LYS A 89 -0.56 -6.60 -22.10
N VAL A 90 -1.83 -6.50 -21.70
CA VAL A 90 -2.28 -5.64 -20.61
C VAL A 90 -3.07 -6.47 -19.62
N SER A 91 -2.84 -6.28 -18.32
CA SER A 91 -3.73 -6.81 -17.28
C SER A 91 -4.45 -5.65 -16.60
N ARG A 92 -5.78 -5.73 -16.54
CA ARG A 92 -6.62 -4.74 -15.89
C ARG A 92 -7.03 -5.23 -14.51
N LEU A 93 -6.71 -4.46 -13.49
CA LEU A 93 -7.14 -4.71 -12.12
C LEU A 93 -8.17 -3.67 -11.71
N THR A 94 -9.29 -4.13 -11.17
CA THR A 94 -10.43 -3.29 -10.78
C THR A 94 -10.73 -3.48 -9.29
N ILE A 95 -10.66 -2.38 -8.54
CA ILE A 95 -11.07 -2.34 -7.14
C ILE A 95 -12.42 -1.61 -7.05
N PRO A 96 -13.45 -2.19 -6.41
CA PRO A 96 -14.74 -1.55 -6.29
C PRO A 96 -14.65 -0.17 -5.64
N GLY A 97 -15.29 0.84 -6.23
CA GLY A 97 -15.21 2.23 -5.74
C GLY A 97 -15.62 2.39 -4.27
N HIS A 98 -16.66 1.66 -3.85
CA HIS A 98 -17.14 1.69 -2.45
C HIS A 98 -16.12 1.15 -1.45
N ALA A 99 -15.23 0.24 -1.85
CA ALA A 99 -14.18 -0.27 -0.97
C ALA A 99 -13.10 0.80 -0.76
N ILE A 100 -12.77 1.57 -1.82
CA ILE A 100 -11.86 2.71 -1.71
C ILE A 100 -12.44 3.83 -0.84
N GLU A 101 -13.74 4.12 -1.01
CA GLU A 101 -14.47 5.07 -0.16
C GLU A 101 -14.35 4.71 1.33
N ALA A 102 -14.60 3.45 1.67
CA ALA A 102 -14.63 2.96 3.04
C ALA A 102 -13.23 2.86 3.66
N GLU A 103 -12.24 2.36 2.93
CA GLU A 103 -10.93 2.01 3.49
C GLU A 103 -9.91 3.15 3.41
N LEU A 104 -9.85 3.85 2.27
CA LEU A 104 -8.78 4.83 2.02
C LEU A 104 -9.25 6.28 2.16
N LEU A 105 -10.53 6.53 1.94
CA LEU A 105 -11.05 7.89 1.86
C LEU A 105 -11.98 8.26 3.02
N ALA A 106 -12.23 7.36 3.98
CA ALA A 106 -13.15 7.63 5.10
C ALA A 106 -12.79 8.90 5.90
N ALA A 107 -11.50 9.21 6.05
CA ALA A 107 -11.03 10.43 6.71
C ALA A 107 -11.21 11.72 5.87
N HIS A 108 -11.80 11.59 4.67
CA HIS A 108 -11.90 12.67 3.69
C HIS A 108 -13.32 13.04 3.31
N ASP A 109 -14.32 12.60 4.09
CA ASP A 109 -15.74 12.92 3.89
C ASP A 109 -16.19 12.64 2.44
N PRO A 110 -16.02 11.40 1.94
CA PRO A 110 -16.41 11.06 0.58
C PRO A 110 -17.93 11.15 0.44
N VAL A 111 -18.41 11.59 -0.72
CA VAL A 111 -19.83 11.49 -1.06
C VAL A 111 -20.13 10.01 -1.33
N PRO A 112 -21.02 9.37 -0.57
CA PRO A 112 -21.25 7.93 -0.70
C PRO A 112 -21.68 7.53 -2.11
N GLY A 113 -21.06 6.47 -2.65
CA GLY A 113 -21.35 5.93 -3.99
C GLY A 113 -20.97 6.87 -5.13
N SER A 114 -20.10 7.85 -4.88
CA SER A 114 -19.67 8.80 -5.90
C SER A 114 -18.38 8.40 -6.60
N PHE A 115 -17.60 7.50 -5.99
CA PHE A 115 -16.34 7.06 -6.55
C PHE A 115 -16.57 5.97 -7.60
N SER A 116 -15.89 6.12 -8.73
CA SER A 116 -15.71 5.07 -9.71
C SER A 116 -14.92 3.91 -9.10
N ASP A 117 -14.93 2.77 -9.78
CA ASP A 117 -13.91 1.76 -9.50
C ASP A 117 -12.52 2.34 -9.71
N PHE A 118 -11.57 1.89 -8.89
CA PHE A 118 -10.16 2.23 -9.04
C PHE A 118 -9.52 1.21 -9.98
N VAL A 119 -9.18 1.65 -11.18
CA VAL A 119 -8.68 0.78 -12.24
C VAL A 119 -7.19 0.98 -12.44
N TRP A 120 -6.45 -0.12 -12.38
CA TRP A 120 -5.03 -0.21 -12.68
C TRP A 120 -4.84 -0.99 -13.98
N SER A 121 -4.03 -0.47 -14.89
CA SER A 121 -3.65 -1.15 -16.14
C SER A 121 -2.15 -1.42 -16.13
N PHE A 122 -1.77 -2.68 -16.16
CA PHE A 122 -0.38 -3.13 -16.17
C PHE A 122 0.02 -3.60 -17.56
N ASP A 123 1.21 -3.22 -18.02
CA ASP A 123 1.90 -3.89 -19.11
C ASP A 123 2.50 -5.20 -18.57
N THR A 124 2.06 -6.34 -19.11
CA THR A 124 2.42 -7.66 -18.56
C THR A 124 3.85 -8.09 -18.88
N VAL A 125 4.51 -7.42 -19.84
CA VAL A 125 5.89 -7.74 -20.24
C VAL A 125 6.88 -7.00 -19.39
N THR A 126 6.61 -5.73 -19.11
CA THR A 126 7.54 -4.81 -18.45
C THR A 126 7.22 -4.59 -16.97
N GLY A 127 6.00 -4.93 -16.54
CA GLY A 127 5.49 -4.61 -15.21
C GLY A 127 5.16 -3.12 -15.02
N HIS A 128 5.19 -2.32 -16.09
CA HIS A 128 4.81 -0.91 -15.99
C HIS A 128 3.31 -0.78 -15.73
N VAL A 129 2.95 0.08 -14.77
CA VAL A 129 1.59 0.63 -14.68
C VAL A 129 1.45 1.69 -15.77
N LEU A 130 0.60 1.40 -16.75
CA LEU A 130 0.23 2.29 -17.85
C LEU A 130 -0.70 3.40 -17.35
N SER A 131 -1.65 3.03 -16.48
CA SER A 131 -2.55 3.96 -15.81
C SER A 131 -3.05 3.37 -14.48
N ALA A 132 -3.25 4.24 -13.50
CA ALA A 132 -4.02 3.97 -12.31
C ALA A 132 -4.95 5.18 -12.09
N GLU A 133 -6.27 4.96 -12.25
CA GLU A 133 -7.27 6.02 -12.30
C GLU A 133 -8.45 5.76 -11.38
N LEU A 134 -8.85 6.80 -10.66
CA LEU A 134 -9.99 6.84 -9.77
C LEU A 134 -10.61 8.24 -9.86
N GLU A 135 -11.93 8.32 -9.86
CA GLU A 135 -12.63 9.59 -9.80
C GLU A 135 -13.77 9.53 -8.79
N GLY A 136 -14.02 10.61 -8.07
CA GLY A 136 -15.18 10.70 -7.18
C GLY A 136 -15.39 12.10 -6.63
N ARG A 137 -16.15 12.19 -5.55
CA ARG A 137 -16.47 13.47 -4.90
C ARG A 137 -16.26 13.40 -3.40
N VAL A 138 -15.76 14.49 -2.84
CA VAL A 138 -15.68 14.69 -1.38
C VAL A 138 -16.40 15.97 -1.00
N VAL A 139 -16.83 16.07 0.25
CA VAL A 139 -17.41 17.30 0.82
C VAL A 139 -16.49 17.81 1.92
N ARG A 140 -16.03 19.05 1.79
CA ARG A 140 -15.28 19.71 2.86
C ARG A 140 -16.08 20.84 3.45
N THR A 141 -16.18 20.89 4.77
CA THR A 141 -16.73 22.05 5.45
C THR A 141 -15.63 23.09 5.65
N LEU A 142 -15.75 24.23 4.98
CA LEU A 142 -14.90 25.38 5.23
C LEU A 142 -15.47 26.16 6.42
N ASP A 143 -14.63 26.36 7.44
CA ASP A 143 -14.97 27.15 8.61
C ASP A 143 -14.40 28.58 8.46
N TRP A 144 -15.29 29.54 8.30
CA TRP A 144 -14.99 30.97 8.19
C TRP A 144 -15.29 31.72 9.49
N GLY A 145 -15.19 31.03 10.63
CA GLY A 145 -15.52 31.56 11.96
C GLY A 145 -17.01 31.42 12.25
N LEU A 146 -17.83 32.41 11.86
CA LEU A 146 -19.27 32.40 12.13
C LEU A 146 -20.08 31.64 11.07
N VAL A 147 -19.48 31.32 9.92
CA VAL A 147 -20.15 30.66 8.80
C VAL A 147 -19.40 29.39 8.44
N ARG A 148 -20.13 28.27 8.38
CA ARG A 148 -19.63 27.00 7.85
C ARG A 148 -20.25 26.74 6.50
N THR A 149 -19.43 26.57 5.47
CA THR A 149 -19.90 26.36 4.10
C THR A 149 -19.43 25.00 3.59
N PRO A 150 -20.34 24.09 3.23
CA PRO A 150 -19.95 22.84 2.57
C PRO A 150 -19.46 23.17 1.15
N LEU A 151 -18.27 22.68 0.82
CA LEU A 151 -17.67 22.75 -0.49
C LEU A 151 -17.49 21.34 -1.03
N GLN A 152 -18.26 21.00 -2.05
CA GLN A 152 -18.07 19.75 -2.77
C GLN A 152 -16.90 19.90 -3.75
N ALA A 153 -15.98 18.94 -3.74
CA ALA A 153 -14.89 18.86 -4.68
C ALA A 153 -14.97 17.57 -5.50
N ARG A 154 -14.80 17.67 -6.82
CA ARG A 154 -14.52 16.52 -7.69
C ARG A 154 -13.04 16.21 -7.58
N ILE A 155 -12.72 14.95 -7.36
CA ILE A 155 -11.34 14.47 -7.25
C ILE A 155 -11.09 13.48 -8.37
N ARG A 156 -9.97 13.63 -9.07
CA ARG A 156 -9.49 12.67 -10.07
C ARG A 156 -8.04 12.32 -9.83
N PHE A 157 -7.76 11.03 -9.65
CA PHE A 157 -6.43 10.46 -9.53
C PHE A 157 -5.95 10.01 -10.90
N GLN A 158 -4.71 10.35 -11.25
CA GLN A 158 -4.04 9.92 -12.48
C GLN A 158 -2.58 9.61 -12.18
N MET A 159 -2.22 8.33 -12.25
CA MET A 159 -0.88 7.86 -11.91
C MET A 159 -0.38 6.84 -12.93
N ASN A 160 0.93 6.73 -13.09
CA ASN A 160 1.59 5.73 -13.92
C ASN A 160 3.04 5.53 -13.47
N THR A 161 3.73 4.59 -14.09
CA THR A 161 5.17 4.34 -13.84
C THR A 161 6.08 4.72 -15.01
N LEU A 162 5.49 5.29 -16.08
CA LEU A 162 6.20 5.66 -17.31
C LEU A 162 6.88 7.02 -17.20
N ARG A 163 6.39 7.88 -16.31
CA ARG A 163 6.90 9.23 -16.10
C ARG A 163 7.28 9.43 -14.65
N ALA A 164 8.33 10.19 -14.43
CA ALA A 164 8.67 10.66 -13.09
C ALA A 164 7.70 11.77 -12.69
N ALA A 165 7.38 11.83 -11.41
CA ALA A 165 6.61 12.91 -10.81
C ALA A 165 7.26 13.31 -9.48
N GLY A 166 6.76 14.37 -8.89
CA GLY A 166 7.21 14.82 -7.59
C GLY A 166 6.24 15.81 -6.98
N PHE A 167 6.68 16.38 -5.87
CA PHE A 167 5.93 17.41 -5.18
C PHE A 167 6.81 18.60 -4.83
N ARG A 168 6.21 19.78 -4.78
CA ARG A 168 6.82 20.96 -4.16
C ARG A 168 6.38 21.06 -2.72
N SER A 169 7.31 21.47 -1.86
CA SER A 169 7.11 21.59 -0.42
C SER A 169 5.82 22.34 -0.06
N GLU A 170 5.22 21.85 1.03
CA GLU A 170 3.91 22.14 1.56
C GLU A 170 3.47 23.60 1.46
N ARG A 171 2.28 23.82 0.90
CA ARG A 171 1.51 25.04 1.14
C ARG A 171 0.28 24.68 1.95
N ARG A 172 -0.08 25.54 2.90
CA ARG A 172 -1.41 25.47 3.51
C ARG A 172 -2.40 26.14 2.56
N LEU A 173 -3.35 25.36 2.06
CA LEU A 173 -4.49 25.86 1.31
C LEU A 173 -5.74 25.57 2.14
N MET A 174 -6.46 26.62 2.56
CA MET A 174 -7.66 26.47 3.39
C MET A 174 -7.41 25.63 4.65
N GLY A 175 -6.26 25.85 5.30
CA GLY A 175 -5.85 25.09 6.50
C GLY A 175 -5.33 23.67 6.22
N GLN A 176 -5.45 23.15 4.99
CA GLN A 176 -4.96 21.82 4.63
C GLN A 176 -3.57 21.88 4.04
N ARG A 177 -2.76 20.91 4.43
CA ARG A 177 -1.42 20.68 3.90
C ARG A 177 -1.56 20.03 2.52
N VAL A 178 -1.15 20.75 1.47
CA VAL A 178 -1.17 20.23 0.11
C VAL A 178 0.24 20.20 -0.48
N ASN A 179 0.59 19.05 -1.04
CA ASN A 179 1.86 18.80 -1.72
C ASN A 179 1.64 19.02 -3.22
N ARG A 180 1.92 20.22 -3.73
CA ARG A 180 1.63 20.54 -5.13
C ARG A 180 2.37 19.60 -6.07
N TYR A 181 1.67 19.02 -7.03
CA TYR A 181 2.27 18.20 -8.07
C TYR A 181 3.31 19.00 -8.88
N CYS A 182 4.41 18.35 -9.22
CA CYS A 182 5.37 18.86 -10.20
C CYS A 182 5.97 17.70 -11.01
N GLU A 183 6.42 18.02 -12.22
CA GLU A 183 7.25 17.13 -13.01
C GLU A 183 8.73 17.43 -12.69
N PRO A 184 9.57 16.41 -12.47
CA PRO A 184 11.00 16.59 -12.24
C PRO A 184 11.64 17.26 -13.45
N GLY A 185 12.27 18.42 -13.23
CA GLY A 185 12.89 19.22 -14.28
C GLY A 185 13.09 20.66 -13.82
N PRO A 186 13.72 21.51 -14.65
CA PRO A 186 13.82 22.94 -14.38
C PRO A 186 12.43 23.61 -14.39
N PRO A 187 12.15 24.58 -13.49
CA PRO A 187 13.03 25.13 -12.46
C PRO A 187 13.05 24.31 -11.15
N ALA A 188 14.12 24.51 -10.37
CA ALA A 188 14.41 23.83 -9.11
C ALA A 188 13.26 23.88 -8.08
N GLY A 189 13.27 22.91 -7.14
CA GLY A 189 12.33 22.85 -6.01
C GLY A 189 11.24 21.77 -6.13
N CYS A 190 11.30 20.91 -7.14
CA CYS A 190 10.51 19.68 -7.21
C CYS A 190 11.27 18.56 -6.48
N ILE A 191 10.66 17.99 -5.43
CA ILE A 191 11.14 16.78 -4.77
C ILE A 191 10.62 15.61 -5.58
N ALA A 192 11.51 15.01 -6.37
CA ALA A 192 11.15 13.89 -7.24
C ALA A 192 10.86 12.62 -6.43
N VAL A 193 9.84 11.88 -6.87
CA VAL A 193 9.51 10.54 -6.40
C VAL A 193 9.69 9.60 -7.58
N ALA A 194 10.58 8.62 -7.43
CA ALA A 194 10.87 7.68 -8.49
C ALA A 194 9.71 6.68 -8.65
N PRO A 195 9.15 6.51 -9.87
CA PRO A 195 8.21 5.43 -10.11
C PRO A 195 8.92 4.08 -9.98
N SER A 196 8.19 3.10 -9.45
CA SER A 196 8.62 1.70 -9.44
C SER A 196 7.63 0.87 -10.23
N ARG A 197 8.14 0.09 -11.17
CA ARG A 197 7.37 -0.95 -11.86
C ARG A 197 6.92 -2.02 -10.87
N TYR A 198 5.96 -2.82 -11.28
CA TYR A 198 5.55 -4.00 -10.55
C TYR A 198 6.73 -4.96 -10.38
N ASP A 199 7.06 -5.29 -9.13
CA ASP A 199 8.04 -6.30 -8.79
C ASP A 199 7.35 -7.63 -8.49
N GLY A 200 7.44 -8.57 -9.43
CA GLY A 200 6.86 -9.91 -9.30
C GLY A 200 7.42 -10.76 -8.15
N ARG A 201 8.49 -10.31 -7.46
CA ARG A 201 9.01 -10.99 -6.27
C ARG A 201 8.38 -10.51 -4.98
N THR A 202 7.91 -9.27 -4.92
CA THR A 202 7.42 -8.64 -3.70
C THR A 202 5.95 -8.20 -3.80
N GLY A 203 5.41 -8.15 -5.02
CA GLY A 203 4.09 -7.59 -5.30
C GLY A 203 4.07 -6.06 -5.28
N TYR A 204 5.21 -5.41 -5.08
CA TYR A 204 5.29 -3.97 -4.88
C TYR A 204 5.21 -3.19 -6.19
N VAL A 205 4.56 -2.02 -6.15
CA VAL A 205 4.59 -1.02 -7.21
C VAL A 205 4.49 0.38 -6.64
N ASN A 206 5.03 1.36 -7.36
CA ASN A 206 4.83 2.78 -7.06
C ASN A 206 4.54 3.56 -8.35
N ALA A 207 3.25 3.71 -8.65
CA ALA A 207 2.74 4.56 -9.73
C ALA A 207 2.66 6.00 -9.25
N VAL A 208 3.47 6.90 -9.79
CA VAL A 208 3.49 8.29 -9.38
C VAL A 208 2.58 9.14 -10.26
N GLY A 209 2.07 10.24 -9.72
CA GLY A 209 1.19 11.10 -10.49
C GLY A 209 0.51 12.19 -9.67
N ARG A 210 -0.67 12.59 -10.13
CA ARG A 210 -1.40 13.73 -9.58
C ARG A 210 -2.81 13.38 -9.18
N VAL A 211 -3.34 14.24 -8.32
CA VAL A 211 -4.75 14.35 -8.00
C VAL A 211 -5.21 15.74 -8.43
N ASP A 212 -6.12 15.79 -9.39
CA ASP A 212 -6.85 16.99 -9.75
C ASP A 212 -8.01 17.14 -8.76
N VAL A 213 -8.04 18.25 -8.02
CA VAL A 213 -9.15 18.60 -7.13
C VAL A 213 -9.81 19.85 -7.69
N GLU A 214 -11.09 19.72 -8.03
CA GLU A 214 -11.88 20.76 -8.67
C GLU A 214 -13.11 21.10 -7.84
N THR A 215 -13.33 22.38 -7.63
CA THR A 215 -14.53 22.94 -7.01
C THR A 215 -15.09 24.03 -7.93
N ARG A 216 -16.23 24.62 -7.58
CA ARG A 216 -16.76 25.78 -8.31
C ARG A 216 -15.84 27.01 -8.30
N LEU A 217 -14.88 27.09 -7.36
CA LEU A 217 -14.08 28.29 -7.11
C LEU A 217 -12.60 28.13 -7.47
N LEU A 218 -12.11 26.88 -7.47
CA LEU A 218 -10.69 26.60 -7.60
C LEU A 218 -10.45 25.24 -8.23
N ARG A 219 -9.36 25.15 -8.95
CA ARG A 219 -8.76 23.89 -9.41
C ARG A 219 -7.32 23.84 -8.91
N ILE A 220 -6.96 22.73 -8.28
CA ILE A 220 -5.61 22.49 -7.78
C ILE A 220 -5.13 21.11 -8.22
N GLN A 221 -3.81 20.99 -8.32
CA GLN A 221 -3.14 19.73 -8.60
C GLN A 221 -2.20 19.42 -7.44
N THR A 222 -2.47 18.31 -6.75
CA THR A 222 -1.62 17.79 -5.69
C THR A 222 -0.96 16.50 -6.16
N PHE A 223 0.20 16.17 -5.63
CA PHE A 223 0.83 14.88 -5.82
C PHE A 223 -0.03 13.79 -5.18
N SER A 224 -0.12 12.63 -5.84
CA SER A 224 -0.91 11.50 -5.36
C SER A 224 -0.06 10.54 -4.54
N THR A 225 -0.54 10.15 -3.37
CA THR A 225 0.08 9.12 -2.51
C THR A 225 -0.58 7.74 -2.70
N LEU A 226 -1.74 7.65 -3.34
CA LEU A 226 -2.47 6.38 -3.58
C LEU A 226 -1.84 5.47 -4.65
N GLY A 227 -0.66 5.84 -5.12
CA GLY A 227 0.03 5.16 -6.20
C GLY A 227 0.97 4.06 -5.75
N GLU A 228 1.20 3.96 -4.45
CA GLU A 228 2.03 2.91 -3.88
C GLU A 228 1.15 1.79 -3.31
N ALA A 229 1.41 0.57 -3.77
CA ALA A 229 0.61 -0.58 -3.38
C ALA A 229 1.41 -1.89 -3.45
N ARG A 230 0.89 -2.89 -2.72
CA ARG A 230 1.30 -4.29 -2.82
C ARG A 230 0.15 -5.15 -3.30
N PHE A 231 0.40 -5.94 -4.33
CA PHE A 231 -0.54 -6.87 -4.94
C PHE A 231 -0.14 -8.30 -4.64
N SER A 232 -1.08 -9.10 -4.17
CA SER A 232 -0.84 -10.51 -3.85
C SER A 232 -2.01 -11.37 -4.32
N GLU A 233 -1.73 -12.64 -4.61
CA GLU A 233 -2.77 -13.64 -4.82
C GLU A 233 -3.65 -13.74 -3.57
N ARG A 234 -4.96 -13.90 -3.78
CA ARG A 234 -5.89 -14.07 -2.67
C ARG A 234 -5.96 -15.54 -2.31
N THR A 235 -5.56 -15.87 -1.09
CA THR A 235 -5.76 -17.23 -0.57
C THR A 235 -7.24 -17.44 -0.26
N THR A 236 -7.76 -18.65 -0.46
CA THR A 236 -9.17 -18.99 -0.17
C THR A 236 -9.58 -18.71 1.28
N SER A 237 -8.61 -18.65 2.20
CA SER A 237 -8.74 -18.28 3.61
C SER A 237 -9.08 -16.81 3.87
N ASP A 238 -8.76 -15.89 2.94
CA ASP A 238 -9.04 -14.45 3.09
C ASP A 238 -10.52 -14.10 2.79
N GLY A 239 -11.34 -15.08 2.39
CA GLY A 239 -12.62 -14.85 1.73
C GLY A 239 -13.86 -15.48 2.35
N SER A 240 -13.89 -15.80 3.66
CA SER A 240 -15.07 -16.41 4.27
C SER A 240 -16.32 -15.51 4.39
N LEU A 241 -16.27 -14.24 3.97
CA LEU A 241 -17.41 -13.31 4.11
C LEU A 241 -17.91 -12.62 2.82
N GLU A 242 -17.14 -12.55 1.73
CA GLU A 242 -17.57 -11.76 0.55
C GLU A 242 -18.26 -12.58 -0.55
N ARG A 243 -18.23 -13.91 -0.48
CA ARG A 243 -18.72 -14.78 -1.57
C ARG A 243 -20.25 -14.84 -1.73
N ARG A 244 -21.02 -14.00 -1.01
CA ARG A 244 -22.50 -14.04 -1.04
C ARG A 244 -23.19 -12.85 -1.70
N THR A 245 -22.48 -11.79 -2.08
CA THR A 245 -23.17 -10.54 -2.50
C THR A 245 -22.71 -9.92 -3.81
N ALA A 246 -21.62 -10.35 -4.44
CA ALA A 246 -21.15 -9.72 -5.67
C ALA A 246 -21.42 -10.59 -6.91
N PHE A 247 -22.02 -9.96 -7.92
CA PHE A 247 -22.32 -10.46 -9.28
C PHE A 247 -23.64 -11.23 -9.47
N ARG A 248 -24.76 -10.50 -9.32
CA ARG A 248 -25.89 -10.65 -10.25
C ARG A 248 -25.85 -9.47 -11.22
N VAL A 249 -25.12 -9.62 -12.32
CA VAL A 249 -25.31 -8.76 -13.51
C VAL A 249 -26.52 -9.37 -14.21
N GLU A 250 -27.69 -8.75 -14.07
CA GLU A 250 -28.84 -9.11 -14.92
C GLU A 250 -28.62 -8.51 -16.32
N PRO A 251 -28.89 -9.27 -17.40
CA PRO A 251 -28.68 -8.86 -18.78
C PRO A 251 -29.63 -7.75 -19.25
#